data_AF-A0A7X8GKE9-F1
#
_entry.id   AF-A0A7X8GKE9-F1
#
_cell.length_a   1.000
_cell.length_b   1.000
_cell.length_c   1.000
_cell.angle_alpha   90.00
_cell.angle_beta   90.00
_cell.angle_gamma   90.00
#
_symmetry.space_group_name_H-M   'P 1'
#
loop_
_entity.id
_entity.type
_entity.pdbx_description
1 polymer ?
#
loop_
_entity_poly.entity_id
_entity_poly.type
_entity_poly.pdbx_seq_one_letter_code
_entity_poly.pdbx_strand_id
1 'polypeptide(L)'
;MPDPRISDRPNLGAPAVAAEGERTNRARLARKEQDLRIWDYLQLGTPWVLLALSTTIYFSWALPASGEAYWPDGASVLGLVAVTATWVLFGHTLPIRRKALRPVPAVIYFVGFLALCLIFMTYSEVFIIFTISGFFYAYLLTPWPVGVLGVLATSVVLNGSMLLRSELTPQTLVMFILIVLVQTAAIGVGIPFSARTETEERKREKLVEQLETTLHENAGLHAQLVAQARESGIQDERQRLAGEIHDTLAQGLAGIITQLQAAERSANVQGEAESHVAVALRLARSSLAEARRSVRALAPGELGRAQLPDALRTLAERWSQDEGVPVQVEVTGIQLPISPAIEVSLFRVAQEALTNVAKHAEASRVGLTLS
;
A
#
# COMPACT_ATOMS: atom_id res chain seq x y z
N MET A 1 26.14 17.78 -32.64
CA MET A 1 24.70 18.09 -32.69
C MET A 1 23.92 16.84 -32.32
N PRO A 2 23.58 16.62 -31.03
CA PRO A 2 22.62 15.60 -30.62
C PRO A 2 21.31 16.25 -30.11
N ASP A 3 20.22 15.53 -30.35
CA ASP A 3 18.80 15.88 -30.19
C ASP A 3 18.39 16.17 -28.72
N PRO A 4 17.78 17.33 -28.39
CA PRO A 4 17.31 17.65 -27.04
C PRO A 4 15.83 17.27 -26.89
N ARG A 5 15.54 15.97 -26.77
CA ARG A 5 14.18 15.49 -26.43
C ARG A 5 14.18 14.37 -25.40
N ILE A 6 15.01 14.42 -24.35
CA ILE A 6 14.88 13.48 -23.24
C ILE A 6 15.32 14.14 -21.93
N SER A 7 14.44 14.88 -21.24
CA SER A 7 14.57 15.04 -19.78
C SER A 7 13.33 15.56 -19.03
N ASP A 8 12.19 15.80 -19.69
CA ASP A 8 10.93 16.03 -18.97
C ASP A 8 10.22 14.70 -18.71
N ARG A 9 10.66 14.01 -17.66
CA ARG A 9 9.80 13.02 -16.99
C ARG A 9 9.64 13.46 -15.54
N PRO A 10 8.45 13.90 -15.14
CA PRO A 10 8.19 14.20 -13.73
C PRO A 10 8.45 12.93 -12.92
N ASN A 11 8.88 13.10 -11.68
CA ASN A 11 8.98 12.03 -10.68
C ASN A 11 7.57 11.51 -10.34
N LEU A 12 6.97 10.79 -11.30
CA LEU A 12 5.67 10.14 -11.24
C LEU A 12 5.75 8.82 -10.46
N GLY A 13 6.94 8.40 -10.02
CA GLY A 13 7.20 7.05 -9.52
C GLY A 13 6.40 6.68 -8.27
N ALA A 14 6.42 7.49 -7.21
CA ALA A 14 5.77 7.13 -5.95
C ALA A 14 4.22 7.06 -6.03
N PRO A 15 3.51 8.08 -6.54
CA PRO A 15 2.04 8.02 -6.64
C PRO A 15 1.56 7.09 -7.77
N ALA A 16 2.31 6.95 -8.87
CA ALA A 16 1.93 6.01 -9.93
C ALA A 16 2.13 4.55 -9.50
N VAL A 17 3.20 4.23 -8.77
CA VAL A 17 3.44 2.87 -8.24
C VAL A 17 2.42 2.50 -7.16
N ALA A 18 2.03 3.43 -6.28
CA ALA A 18 0.96 3.20 -5.31
C ALA A 18 -0.40 2.99 -6.00
N ALA A 19 -0.74 3.83 -6.99
CA ALA A 19 -1.97 3.69 -7.77
C ALA A 19 -2.01 2.41 -8.62
N GLU A 20 -0.87 1.99 -9.15
CA GLU A 20 -0.72 0.74 -9.91
C GLU A 20 -0.81 -0.48 -8.99
N GLY A 21 -0.24 -0.41 -7.78
CA GLY A 21 -0.41 -1.40 -6.73
C GLY A 21 -1.88 -1.58 -6.33
N GLU A 22 -2.61 -0.49 -6.09
CA GLU A 22 -4.04 -0.54 -5.80
C GLU A 22 -4.88 -1.12 -6.94
N ARG A 23 -4.61 -0.73 -8.19
CA ARG A 23 -5.32 -1.27 -9.36
C ARG A 23 -5.09 -2.77 -9.50
N THR A 24 -3.85 -3.20 -9.30
CA THR A 24 -3.47 -4.62 -9.36
C THR A 24 -4.14 -5.42 -8.24
N ASN A 25 -4.19 -4.86 -7.03
CA ASN A 25 -4.84 -5.50 -5.88
C ASN A 25 -6.36 -5.60 -6.07
N ARG A 26 -7.04 -4.53 -6.53
CA ARG A 26 -8.47 -4.57 -6.86
C ARG A 26 -8.80 -5.57 -7.96
N ALA A 27 -7.99 -5.63 -9.01
CA ALA A 27 -8.18 -6.60 -10.09
C ALA A 27 -8.03 -8.04 -9.59
N ARG A 28 -7.06 -8.30 -8.70
CA ARG A 28 -6.85 -9.60 -8.07
C ARG A 28 -8.02 -9.99 -7.17
N LEU A 29 -8.51 -9.07 -6.35
CA LEU A 29 -9.66 -9.29 -5.48
C LEU A 29 -10.94 -9.59 -6.28
N ALA A 30 -11.20 -8.82 -7.34
CA ALA A 30 -12.34 -9.05 -8.22
C ALA A 30 -12.29 -10.44 -8.89
N ARG A 31 -11.10 -10.87 -9.34
CA ARG A 31 -10.90 -12.20 -9.92
C ARG A 31 -11.13 -13.31 -8.89
N LYS A 32 -10.62 -13.14 -7.68
CA LYS A 32 -10.83 -14.07 -6.56
C LYS A 32 -12.32 -14.19 -6.21
N GLU A 33 -13.04 -13.07 -6.15
CA GLU A 33 -14.48 -13.05 -5.90
C GLU A 33 -15.27 -13.75 -7.02
N GLN A 34 -14.85 -13.57 -8.28
CA GLN A 34 -15.43 -14.25 -9.42
C GLN A 34 -15.18 -15.76 -9.40
N ASP A 35 -13.97 -16.21 -9.08
CA ASP A 35 -13.61 -17.62 -8.97
C ASP A 35 -14.40 -18.31 -7.84
N LEU A 36 -14.55 -17.64 -6.69
CA LEU A 36 -15.39 -18.08 -5.58
C LEU A 36 -16.85 -18.28 -6.03
N ARG A 37 -17.41 -17.34 -6.79
CA ARG A 37 -18.78 -17.46 -7.32
C ARG A 37 -18.95 -18.64 -8.26
N ILE A 38 -17.98 -18.90 -9.15
CA ILE A 38 -18.04 -20.03 -10.09
C ILE A 38 -18.11 -21.36 -9.33
N TRP A 39 -17.24 -21.54 -8.34
CA TRP A 39 -17.23 -22.73 -7.49
C TRP A 39 -18.55 -22.92 -6.72
N ASP A 40 -19.14 -21.84 -6.22
CA ASP A 40 -20.44 -21.87 -5.55
C ASP A 40 -21.55 -22.34 -6.51
N TYR A 41 -21.58 -21.84 -7.75
CA TYR A 41 -22.55 -22.28 -8.75
C TYR A 41 -22.38 -23.75 -9.14
N LEU A 42 -21.13 -24.21 -9.30
CA LEU A 42 -20.82 -25.61 -9.55
C LEU A 42 -21.29 -26.50 -8.40
N GLN A 43 -21.03 -26.13 -7.15
CA GLN A 43 -21.47 -26.94 -6.00
C GLN A 43 -22.99 -26.93 -5.83
N LEU A 44 -23.64 -25.79 -6.12
CA LEU A 44 -25.10 -25.65 -5.97
C LEU A 44 -25.86 -26.35 -7.10
N GLY A 45 -25.40 -26.23 -8.35
CA GLY A 45 -26.13 -26.74 -9.52
C GLY A 45 -25.88 -28.22 -9.83
N THR A 46 -24.65 -28.70 -9.62
CA THR A 46 -24.23 -30.07 -9.96
C THR A 46 -25.18 -31.16 -9.46
N PRO A 47 -25.56 -31.24 -8.16
CA PRO A 47 -26.40 -32.32 -7.66
C PRO A 47 -27.80 -32.34 -8.31
N TRP A 48 -28.40 -31.17 -8.58
CA TRP A 48 -29.70 -31.08 -9.23
C TRP A 48 -29.64 -31.51 -10.69
N VAL A 49 -28.62 -31.03 -11.42
CA VAL A 49 -28.42 -31.38 -12.84
C VAL A 49 -28.16 -32.87 -12.99
N LEU A 50 -27.27 -33.44 -12.16
CA LEU A 50 -26.93 -34.86 -12.24
C LEU A 50 -28.06 -35.78 -11.77
N LEU A 51 -28.86 -35.36 -10.77
CA LEU A 51 -30.05 -36.10 -10.34
C LEU A 51 -31.13 -36.09 -11.43
N ALA A 52 -31.41 -34.94 -12.03
CA ALA A 52 -32.39 -34.82 -13.11
C ALA A 52 -31.96 -35.63 -14.35
N LEU A 53 -30.68 -35.55 -14.72
CA LEU A 53 -30.11 -36.27 -15.85
C LEU A 53 -30.21 -37.80 -15.64
N SER A 54 -29.74 -38.30 -14.50
CA SER A 54 -29.79 -39.74 -14.18
C SER A 54 -31.23 -40.26 -14.10
N THR A 55 -32.15 -39.50 -13.52
CA THR A 55 -33.57 -39.86 -13.46
C THR A 55 -34.19 -39.92 -14.86
N THR A 56 -33.88 -38.94 -15.72
CA THR A 56 -34.40 -38.91 -17.10
C THR A 56 -33.92 -40.12 -17.90
N ILE A 57 -32.62 -40.46 -17.80
CA ILE A 57 -32.05 -41.63 -18.46
C ILE A 57 -32.67 -42.92 -17.92
N TYR A 58 -32.89 -43.01 -16.60
CA TYR A 58 -33.52 -44.17 -15.98
C TYR A 58 -34.91 -44.45 -16.55
N PHE A 59 -35.80 -43.45 -16.58
CA PHE A 59 -37.16 -43.59 -17.12
C PHE A 59 -37.19 -43.82 -18.63
N SER A 60 -36.18 -43.33 -19.36
CA SER A 60 -36.15 -43.45 -20.82
C SER A 60 -35.57 -44.79 -21.29
N TRP A 61 -34.53 -45.30 -20.62
CA TRP A 61 -33.69 -46.40 -21.13
C TRP A 61 -33.60 -47.60 -20.19
N ALA A 62 -33.66 -47.40 -18.87
CA ALA A 62 -33.40 -48.47 -17.91
C ALA A 62 -34.69 -49.12 -17.38
N LEU A 63 -35.79 -48.36 -17.30
CA LEU A 63 -37.08 -48.87 -16.89
C LEU A 63 -37.76 -49.59 -18.09
N PRO A 64 -38.27 -50.83 -17.91
CA PRO A 64 -38.89 -51.59 -19.01
C PRO A 64 -40.03 -50.80 -19.66
N ALA A 65 -40.19 -50.76 -20.99
CA ALA A 65 -41.20 -49.90 -21.61
C ALA A 65 -42.67 -50.22 -21.22
N SER A 66 -42.96 -51.42 -20.69
CA SER A 66 -44.26 -51.82 -20.15
C SER A 66 -44.18 -53.14 -19.36
N GLY A 67 -44.95 -53.31 -18.29
CA GLY A 67 -45.07 -54.57 -17.53
C GLY A 67 -45.65 -54.38 -16.11
N GLU A 68 -45.99 -55.47 -15.41
CA GLU A 68 -46.57 -55.42 -14.04
C GLU A 68 -45.62 -54.79 -13.00
N ALA A 69 -44.30 -54.92 -13.20
CA ALA A 69 -43.27 -54.33 -12.35
C ALA A 69 -42.91 -52.87 -12.72
N TYR A 70 -43.38 -52.35 -13.87
CA TYR A 70 -43.01 -51.03 -14.36
C TYR A 70 -43.33 -49.92 -13.35
N TRP A 71 -44.57 -49.92 -12.87
CA TRP A 71 -45.05 -48.82 -12.05
C TRP A 71 -44.60 -48.88 -10.58
N PRO A 72 -44.54 -50.06 -9.93
CA PRO A 72 -43.96 -50.20 -8.60
C PRO A 72 -42.51 -49.68 -8.50
N ASP A 73 -41.66 -50.05 -9.47
CA ASP A 73 -40.25 -49.62 -9.50
C ASP A 73 -40.12 -48.13 -9.89
N GLY A 74 -40.91 -47.67 -10.85
CA GLY A 74 -40.95 -46.25 -11.20
C GLY A 74 -41.43 -45.35 -10.04
N ALA A 75 -42.46 -45.76 -9.31
CA ALA A 75 -43.01 -44.99 -8.19
C ALA A 75 -42.05 -44.93 -7.01
N SER A 76 -41.35 -46.04 -6.70
CA SER A 76 -40.34 -46.09 -5.64
C SER A 76 -39.13 -45.22 -5.97
N VAL A 77 -38.67 -45.21 -7.23
CA VAL A 77 -37.59 -44.30 -7.68
C VAL A 77 -38.02 -42.83 -7.61
N LEU A 78 -39.25 -42.48 -8.03
CA LEU A 78 -39.76 -41.12 -7.89
C LEU A 78 -39.85 -40.68 -6.42
N GLY A 79 -40.28 -41.59 -5.53
CA GLY A 79 -40.26 -41.35 -4.09
C GLY A 79 -38.84 -41.09 -3.57
N LEU A 80 -37.86 -41.89 -4.00
CA LEU A 80 -36.46 -41.72 -3.63
C LEU A 80 -35.86 -40.42 -4.19
N VAL A 81 -36.23 -40.02 -5.42
CA VAL A 81 -35.86 -38.72 -6.01
C VAL A 81 -36.43 -37.57 -5.17
N ALA A 82 -37.68 -37.64 -4.73
CA ALA A 82 -38.28 -36.63 -3.86
C ALA A 82 -37.58 -36.54 -2.49
N VAL A 83 -37.26 -37.68 -1.87
CA VAL A 83 -36.48 -37.76 -0.63
C VAL A 83 -35.10 -37.15 -0.83
N THR A 84 -34.42 -37.47 -1.94
CA THR A 84 -33.08 -37.00 -2.25
C THR A 84 -33.06 -35.51 -2.58
N ALA A 85 -34.03 -35.02 -3.34
CA ALA A 85 -34.22 -33.60 -3.60
C ALA A 85 -34.43 -32.83 -2.29
N THR A 86 -35.23 -33.38 -1.37
CA THR A 86 -35.45 -32.80 -0.04
C THR A 86 -34.17 -32.84 0.79
N TRP A 87 -33.40 -33.93 0.74
CA TRP A 87 -32.11 -34.06 1.42
C TRP A 87 -31.11 -33.02 0.92
N VAL A 88 -30.96 -32.89 -0.41
CA VAL A 88 -30.09 -31.90 -1.05
C VAL A 88 -30.52 -30.49 -0.71
N LEU A 89 -31.82 -30.19 -0.74
CA LEU A 89 -32.38 -28.91 -0.31
C LEU A 89 -32.12 -28.63 1.19
N PHE A 90 -32.22 -29.65 2.06
CA PHE A 90 -31.92 -29.53 3.47
C PHE A 90 -30.43 -29.22 3.71
N GLY A 91 -29.54 -29.85 2.95
CA GLY A 91 -28.13 -29.47 2.88
C GLY A 91 -27.96 -28.00 2.50
N HIS A 92 -28.63 -27.54 1.45
CA HIS A 92 -28.52 -26.15 0.98
C HIS A 92 -29.15 -25.09 1.91
N THR A 93 -30.18 -25.45 2.68
CA THR A 93 -30.91 -24.52 3.58
C THR A 93 -30.28 -24.41 4.97
N LEU A 94 -29.53 -25.40 5.43
CA LEU A 94 -28.58 -25.21 6.54
C LEU A 94 -27.38 -24.38 6.06
N PRO A 95 -26.64 -23.68 6.96
CA PRO A 95 -25.52 -22.82 6.59
C PRO A 95 -24.27 -23.59 6.10
N ILE A 96 -24.43 -24.49 5.12
CA ILE A 96 -23.35 -25.03 4.27
C ILE A 96 -22.64 -23.88 3.55
N ARG A 97 -23.32 -22.75 3.34
CA ARG A 97 -22.83 -21.53 2.69
C ARG A 97 -21.63 -20.83 3.36
N ARG A 98 -21.20 -21.23 4.56
CA ARG A 98 -20.20 -20.45 5.33
C ARG A 98 -19.05 -21.24 5.92
N LYS A 99 -18.63 -22.41 5.41
CA LYS A 99 -17.58 -23.22 6.09
C LYS A 99 -17.87 -23.40 7.61
N ALA A 100 -19.15 -23.27 8.00
CA ALA A 100 -19.61 -23.00 9.37
C ALA A 100 -20.38 -24.19 9.95
N LEU A 101 -20.53 -25.27 9.19
CA LEU A 101 -20.83 -26.53 9.83
C LEU A 101 -19.59 -26.94 10.62
N ARG A 102 -19.80 -27.18 11.91
CA ARG A 102 -18.88 -28.01 12.69
C ARG A 102 -18.66 -29.32 11.91
N PRO A 103 -17.47 -29.94 12.01
CA PRO A 103 -17.11 -31.11 11.20
C PRO A 103 -18.15 -32.25 11.25
N VAL A 104 -18.84 -32.41 12.39
CA VAL A 104 -19.79 -33.50 12.64
C VAL A 104 -21.03 -33.45 11.72
N PRO A 105 -21.87 -32.39 11.69
CA PRO A 105 -23.04 -32.38 10.80
C PRO A 105 -22.71 -32.45 9.31
N ALA A 106 -21.51 -32.00 8.88
CA ALA A 106 -21.08 -32.13 7.48
C ALA A 106 -20.82 -33.60 7.11
N VAL A 107 -20.18 -34.35 8.01
CA VAL A 107 -19.97 -35.79 7.84
C VAL A 107 -21.30 -36.54 7.87
N ILE A 108 -22.23 -36.21 8.77
CA ILE A 108 -23.56 -36.85 8.83
C ILE A 108 -24.31 -36.64 7.52
N TYR A 109 -24.34 -35.40 7.01
CA TYR A 109 -24.96 -35.08 5.73
C TYR A 109 -24.35 -35.89 4.58
N PHE A 110 -23.02 -35.96 4.53
CA PHE A 110 -22.29 -36.67 3.50
C PHE A 110 -22.53 -38.19 3.55
N VAL A 111 -22.55 -38.78 4.74
CA VAL A 111 -22.86 -40.21 4.93
C VAL A 111 -24.29 -40.52 4.50
N GLY A 112 -25.27 -39.68 4.86
CA GLY A 112 -26.66 -39.84 4.41
C GLY A 112 -26.79 -39.68 2.89
N PHE A 113 -26.05 -38.74 2.29
CA PHE A 113 -25.98 -38.59 0.84
C PHE A 113 -25.41 -39.85 0.16
N LEU A 114 -24.29 -40.40 0.65
CA LEU A 114 -23.72 -41.63 0.10
C LEU A 114 -24.65 -42.83 0.26
N ALA A 115 -25.39 -42.92 1.38
CA ALA A 115 -26.40 -43.95 1.57
C ALA A 115 -27.52 -43.86 0.52
N LEU A 116 -28.00 -42.65 0.21
CA LEU A 116 -28.98 -42.44 -0.87
C LEU A 116 -28.41 -42.85 -2.23
N CYS A 117 -27.16 -42.50 -2.54
CA CYS A 117 -26.49 -42.95 -3.77
C CYS A 117 -26.41 -44.47 -3.85
N LEU A 118 -26.08 -45.15 -2.75
CA LEU A 118 -26.02 -46.62 -2.70
C LEU A 118 -27.40 -47.25 -2.94
N ILE A 119 -28.47 -46.67 -2.36
CA ILE A 119 -29.84 -47.13 -2.60
C ILE A 119 -30.21 -46.92 -4.08
N PHE A 120 -29.88 -45.79 -4.71
CA PHE A 120 -30.12 -45.60 -6.14
C PHE A 120 -29.41 -46.65 -7.01
N MET A 121 -28.20 -47.05 -6.63
CA MET A 121 -27.44 -48.09 -7.35
C MET A 121 -28.08 -49.47 -7.30
N THR A 122 -28.97 -49.76 -6.34
CA THR A 122 -29.71 -51.03 -6.34
C THR A 122 -30.78 -51.06 -7.43
N TYR A 123 -31.30 -49.90 -7.84
CA TYR A 123 -32.29 -49.78 -8.93
C TYR A 123 -31.63 -49.78 -10.31
N SER A 124 -30.55 -49.01 -10.50
CA SER A 124 -29.85 -48.93 -11.79
C SER A 124 -28.46 -48.34 -11.67
N GLU A 125 -27.53 -48.81 -12.52
CA GLU A 125 -26.17 -48.26 -12.63
C GLU A 125 -26.14 -46.86 -13.23
N VAL A 126 -27.21 -46.41 -13.91
CA VAL A 126 -27.31 -45.06 -14.48
C VAL A 126 -27.11 -43.96 -13.43
N PHE A 127 -27.44 -44.26 -12.17
CA PHE A 127 -27.26 -43.33 -11.06
C PHE A 127 -25.78 -43.11 -10.67
N ILE A 128 -24.82 -43.78 -11.32
CA ILE A 128 -23.40 -43.45 -11.25
C ILE A 128 -23.13 -41.98 -11.61
N ILE A 129 -23.93 -41.43 -12.52
CA ILE A 129 -23.88 -40.03 -12.91
C ILE A 129 -24.17 -39.13 -11.69
N PHE A 130 -25.18 -39.47 -10.87
CA PHE A 130 -25.52 -38.70 -9.68
C PHE A 130 -24.47 -38.82 -8.57
N THR A 131 -23.87 -40.01 -8.40
CA THR A 131 -22.83 -40.27 -7.41
C THR A 131 -21.58 -39.39 -7.58
N ILE A 132 -21.31 -38.87 -8.79
CA ILE A 132 -20.23 -37.90 -9.06
C ILE A 132 -20.37 -36.64 -8.17
N SER A 133 -21.59 -36.25 -7.79
CA SER A 133 -21.82 -35.13 -6.86
C SER A 133 -21.14 -35.35 -5.50
N GLY A 134 -20.92 -36.60 -5.10
CA GLY A 134 -20.19 -36.96 -3.88
C GLY A 134 -18.77 -36.42 -3.86
N PHE A 135 -18.09 -36.34 -5.01
CA PHE A 135 -16.75 -35.74 -5.08
C PHE A 135 -16.79 -34.25 -4.73
N PHE A 136 -17.79 -33.51 -5.21
CA PHE A 136 -17.95 -32.10 -4.89
C PHE A 136 -18.27 -31.87 -3.41
N TYR A 137 -19.11 -32.73 -2.81
CA TYR A 137 -19.40 -32.66 -1.38
C TYR A 137 -18.21 -33.07 -0.51
N ALA A 138 -17.32 -33.94 -0.99
CA ALA A 138 -16.11 -34.30 -0.25
C ALA A 138 -15.17 -33.08 -0.03
N TYR A 139 -15.16 -32.09 -0.93
CA TYR A 139 -14.42 -30.84 -0.74
C TYR A 139 -14.97 -29.95 0.38
N LEU A 140 -16.21 -30.18 0.82
CA LEU A 140 -16.82 -29.45 1.94
C LEU A 140 -16.42 -30.04 3.30
N LEU A 141 -15.85 -31.24 3.33
CA LEU A 141 -15.48 -31.91 4.57
C LEU A 141 -14.16 -31.34 5.10
N THR A 142 -14.25 -30.69 6.25
CA THR A 142 -13.10 -30.18 7.01
C THR A 142 -12.88 -31.02 8.27
N PRO A 143 -11.64 -31.34 8.67
CA PRO A 143 -10.36 -30.98 8.03
C PRO A 143 -10.06 -31.79 6.75
N TRP A 144 -9.06 -31.34 5.97
CA TRP A 144 -8.72 -31.92 4.65
C TRP A 144 -8.56 -33.46 4.61
N PRO A 145 -8.07 -34.18 5.65
CA PRO A 145 -8.02 -35.64 5.62
C PRO A 145 -9.41 -36.28 5.54
N VAL A 146 -10.41 -35.67 6.18
CA VAL A 146 -11.81 -36.13 6.11
C VAL A 146 -12.37 -35.94 4.70
N GLY A 147 -11.99 -34.86 4.01
CA GLY A 147 -12.31 -34.68 2.60
C GLY A 147 -11.71 -35.75 1.70
N VAL A 148 -10.44 -36.11 1.89
CA VAL A 148 -9.79 -37.21 1.13
C VAL A 148 -10.47 -38.55 1.42
N LEU A 149 -10.86 -38.82 2.66
CA LEU A 149 -11.65 -40.00 3.02
C LEU A 149 -13.05 -39.97 2.36
N GLY A 150 -13.66 -38.79 2.23
CA GLY A 150 -14.91 -38.61 1.49
C GLY A 150 -14.77 -38.93 0.00
N VAL A 151 -13.67 -38.49 -0.63
CA VAL A 151 -13.34 -38.86 -2.02
C VAL A 151 -13.18 -40.38 -2.13
N LEU A 152 -12.42 -41.00 -1.22
CA LEU A 152 -12.25 -42.46 -1.19
C LEU A 152 -13.59 -43.19 -1.07
N ALA A 153 -14.44 -42.78 -0.14
CA ALA A 153 -15.76 -43.37 0.05
C ALA A 153 -16.64 -43.22 -1.19
N THR A 154 -16.61 -42.06 -1.84
CA THR A 154 -17.33 -41.83 -3.11
C THR A 154 -16.81 -42.73 -4.22
N SER A 155 -15.48 -42.86 -4.37
CA SER A 155 -14.84 -43.76 -5.34
C SER A 155 -15.24 -45.23 -5.12
N VAL A 156 -15.31 -45.66 -3.86
CA VAL A 156 -15.74 -47.03 -3.51
C VAL A 156 -17.21 -47.25 -3.85
N VAL A 157 -18.11 -46.31 -3.52
CA VAL A 157 -19.54 -46.41 -3.87
C VAL A 157 -19.74 -46.39 -5.38
N LEU A 158 -19.01 -45.54 -6.10
CA LEU A 158 -19.10 -45.37 -7.55
C LEU A 158 -18.70 -46.64 -8.31
N ASN A 159 -17.62 -47.32 -7.88
CA ASN A 159 -17.09 -48.50 -8.57
C ASN A 159 -17.57 -49.83 -7.95
N GLY A 160 -18.12 -49.80 -6.73
CA GLY A 160 -18.48 -51.00 -5.98
C GLY A 160 -19.60 -51.80 -6.62
N SER A 161 -20.58 -51.13 -7.23
CA SER A 161 -21.67 -51.78 -7.97
C SER A 161 -21.15 -52.66 -9.11
N MET A 162 -20.10 -52.22 -9.81
CA MET A 162 -19.47 -52.99 -10.89
C MET A 162 -18.72 -54.21 -10.36
N LEU A 163 -18.06 -54.10 -9.20
CA LEU A 163 -17.39 -55.22 -8.56
C LEU A 163 -18.39 -56.30 -8.09
N LEU A 164 -19.52 -55.89 -7.50
CA LEU A 164 -20.54 -56.82 -6.99
C LEU A 164 -21.21 -57.66 -8.10
N ARG A 165 -21.25 -57.14 -9.33
CA ARG A 165 -21.89 -57.80 -10.49
C ARG A 165 -20.92 -58.60 -11.36
N SER A 166 -19.62 -58.36 -11.20
CA SER A 166 -18.56 -59.07 -11.93
C SER A 166 -18.18 -60.36 -11.22
N GLU A 167 -17.68 -61.35 -11.98
CA GLU A 167 -17.07 -62.53 -11.37
C GLU A 167 -15.85 -62.13 -10.54
N LEU A 168 -15.81 -62.56 -9.28
CA LEU A 168 -14.73 -62.25 -8.33
C LEU A 168 -13.45 -63.00 -8.70
N THR A 169 -12.73 -62.47 -9.69
CA THR A 169 -11.41 -62.93 -10.09
C THR A 169 -10.32 -62.05 -9.48
N PRO A 170 -9.10 -62.55 -9.25
CA PRO A 170 -7.99 -61.72 -8.77
C PRO A 170 -7.74 -60.48 -9.63
N GLN A 171 -7.96 -60.58 -10.95
CA GLN A 171 -7.79 -59.47 -11.89
C GLN A 171 -8.82 -58.36 -11.69
N THR A 172 -10.10 -58.69 -11.50
CA THR A 172 -11.16 -57.69 -11.23
C THR A 172 -10.92 -56.93 -9.93
N LEU A 173 -10.45 -57.63 -8.88
CA LEU A 173 -10.10 -57.02 -7.60
C LEU A 173 -8.93 -56.05 -7.76
N VAL A 174 -7.88 -56.44 -8.48
CA VAL A 174 -6.72 -55.57 -8.76
C VAL A 174 -7.14 -54.32 -9.53
N MET A 175 -7.97 -54.46 -10.57
CA MET A 175 -8.45 -53.32 -11.35
C MET A 175 -9.33 -52.39 -10.52
N PHE A 176 -10.23 -52.92 -9.69
CA PHE A 176 -11.04 -52.13 -8.77
C PHE A 176 -10.18 -51.30 -7.80
N ILE A 177 -9.21 -51.94 -7.15
CA ILE A 177 -8.29 -51.26 -6.22
C ILE A 177 -7.50 -50.18 -6.95
N LEU A 178 -6.99 -50.47 -8.16
CA LEU A 178 -6.22 -49.52 -8.96
C LEU A 178 -7.06 -48.30 -9.35
N ILE A 179 -8.29 -48.51 -9.83
CA ILE A 179 -9.21 -47.43 -10.21
C ILE A 179 -9.53 -46.55 -9.00
N VAL A 180 -9.92 -47.15 -7.87
CA VAL A 180 -10.24 -46.40 -6.64
C VAL A 180 -9.03 -45.62 -6.15
N LEU A 181 -7.83 -46.21 -6.18
CA LEU A 181 -6.60 -45.55 -5.75
C LEU A 181 -6.23 -44.38 -6.66
N VAL A 182 -6.24 -44.59 -7.98
CA VAL A 182 -5.90 -43.54 -8.96
C VAL A 182 -6.93 -42.41 -8.93
N GLN A 183 -8.22 -42.72 -8.88
CA GLN A 183 -9.30 -41.73 -8.79
C GLN A 183 -9.20 -40.92 -7.50
N THR A 184 -8.96 -41.58 -6.37
CA THR A 184 -8.79 -40.92 -5.07
C THR A 184 -7.53 -40.07 -5.03
N ALA A 185 -6.44 -40.50 -5.66
CA ALA A 185 -5.23 -39.68 -5.77
C ALA A 185 -5.47 -38.46 -6.66
N ALA A 186 -6.05 -38.64 -7.86
CA ALA A 186 -6.25 -37.56 -8.83
C ALA A 186 -7.17 -36.45 -8.29
N ILE A 187 -8.29 -36.82 -7.65
CA ILE A 187 -9.26 -35.88 -7.10
C ILE A 187 -8.82 -35.41 -5.71
N GLY A 188 -8.37 -36.34 -4.86
CA GLY A 188 -8.05 -36.09 -3.46
C GLY A 188 -6.84 -35.19 -3.25
N VAL A 189 -5.86 -35.15 -4.17
CA VAL A 189 -4.71 -34.23 -4.10
C VAL A 189 -5.12 -32.75 -4.18
N GLY A 190 -6.25 -32.44 -4.83
CA GLY A 190 -6.76 -31.07 -4.93
C GLY A 190 -7.22 -30.50 -3.57
N ILE A 191 -7.65 -31.34 -2.64
CA ILE A 191 -8.16 -30.94 -1.31
C ILE A 191 -7.06 -30.41 -0.37
N PRO A 192 -5.93 -31.11 -0.12
CA PRO A 192 -4.84 -30.57 0.68
C PRO A 192 -4.16 -29.39 -0.02
N PHE A 193 -4.10 -29.39 -1.36
CA PHE A 193 -3.53 -28.28 -2.11
C PHE A 193 -4.38 -27.01 -1.92
N SER A 194 -5.70 -27.09 -2.08
CA SER A 194 -6.61 -25.95 -1.86
C SER A 194 -6.60 -25.46 -0.40
N ALA A 195 -6.52 -26.39 0.57
CA ALA A 195 -6.39 -26.04 1.98
C ALA A 195 -5.08 -25.29 2.27
N ARG A 196 -3.97 -25.69 1.65
CA ARG A 196 -2.66 -25.02 1.82
C ARG A 196 -2.65 -23.64 1.16
N THR A 197 -3.09 -23.53 -0.08
CA THR A 197 -3.12 -22.25 -0.80
C THR A 197 -3.96 -21.22 -0.06
N GLU A 198 -5.11 -21.60 0.50
CA GLU A 198 -5.92 -20.68 1.31
C GLU A 198 -5.18 -20.18 2.56
N THR A 199 -4.43 -21.04 3.25
CA THR A 199 -3.65 -20.62 4.42
C THR A 199 -2.50 -19.68 4.06
N GLU A 200 -1.81 -19.95 2.95
CA GLU A 200 -0.72 -19.11 2.47
C GLU A 200 -1.21 -17.75 1.99
N GLU A 201 -2.35 -17.72 1.28
CA GLU A 201 -2.97 -16.47 0.86
C GLU A 201 -3.37 -15.60 2.04
N ARG A 202 -4.01 -16.18 3.08
CA ARG A 202 -4.36 -15.43 4.29
C ARG A 202 -3.13 -14.88 5.01
N LYS A 203 -2.01 -15.63 5.02
CA LYS A 203 -0.74 -15.14 5.59
C LYS A 203 -0.18 -13.99 4.77
N ARG A 204 -0.20 -14.10 3.44
CA ARG A 204 0.26 -13.04 2.53
C ARG A 204 -0.60 -11.78 2.66
N GLU A 205 -1.92 -11.91 2.75
CA GLU A 205 -2.85 -10.79 2.96
C GLU A 205 -2.51 -10.04 4.26
N LYS A 206 -2.32 -10.77 5.37
CA LYS A 206 -1.91 -10.17 6.65
C LYS A 206 -0.54 -9.49 6.58
N LEU A 207 0.42 -10.07 5.87
CA LEU A 207 1.76 -9.49 5.73
C LEU A 207 1.72 -8.19 4.91
N VAL A 208 0.89 -8.13 3.86
CA VAL A 208 0.69 -6.90 3.08
C VAL A 208 0.04 -5.82 3.94
N GLU A 209 -1.00 -6.16 4.69
CA GLU A 209 -1.66 -5.22 5.62
C GLU A 209 -0.70 -4.68 6.69
N GLN A 210 0.15 -5.55 7.26
CA GLN A 210 1.20 -5.15 8.20
C GLN A 210 2.24 -4.22 7.57
N LEU A 211 2.64 -4.51 6.33
CA LEU A 211 3.60 -3.68 5.60
C LEU A 211 3.03 -2.29 5.31
N GLU A 212 1.78 -2.20 4.87
CA GLU A 212 1.09 -0.93 4.61
C GLU A 212 0.96 -0.07 5.88
N THR A 213 0.66 -0.71 7.01
CA THR A 213 0.59 -0.04 8.32
C THR A 213 1.96 0.50 8.73
N THR A 214 3.00 -0.34 8.62
CA THR A 214 4.38 0.04 8.97
C THR A 214 4.88 1.19 8.09
N LEU A 215 4.55 1.20 6.79
CA LEU A 215 4.92 2.28 5.88
C LEU A 215 4.22 3.60 6.25
N HIS A 216 2.94 3.56 6.63
CA HIS A 216 2.23 4.75 7.11
C HIS A 216 2.84 5.29 8.41
N GLU A 217 3.13 4.43 9.38
CA GLU A 217 3.77 4.82 10.63
C GLU A 217 5.15 5.43 10.38
N ASN A 218 5.96 4.81 9.51
CA ASN A 218 7.30 5.28 9.17
C ASN A 218 7.25 6.63 8.43
N ALA A 219 6.32 6.82 7.50
CA ALA A 219 6.10 8.10 6.83
C ALA A 219 5.72 9.21 7.84
N GLY A 220 4.88 8.90 8.83
CA GLY A 220 4.52 9.82 9.91
C GLY A 220 5.72 10.21 10.77
N LEU A 221 6.54 9.23 11.18
CA LEU A 221 7.76 9.46 11.95
C LEU A 221 8.79 10.27 11.18
N HIS A 222 9.00 9.98 9.89
CA HIS A 222 9.89 10.77 9.04
C HIS A 222 9.46 12.23 8.93
N ALA A 223 8.15 12.50 8.79
CA ALA A 223 7.64 13.87 8.78
C ALA A 223 7.92 14.61 10.10
N GLN A 224 7.76 13.93 11.24
CA GLN A 224 8.08 14.49 12.55
C GLN A 224 9.58 14.77 12.72
N LEU A 225 10.45 13.83 12.32
CA LEU A 225 11.91 14.01 12.38
C LEU A 225 12.37 15.19 11.52
N VAL A 226 11.83 15.34 10.31
CA VAL A 226 12.15 16.48 9.44
C VAL A 226 11.70 17.80 10.07
N ALA A 227 10.51 17.85 10.67
CA ALA A 227 10.03 19.04 11.37
C ALA A 227 10.92 19.40 12.56
N GLN A 228 11.30 18.41 13.38
CA GLN A 228 12.17 18.60 14.54
C GLN A 228 13.59 19.02 14.13
N ALA A 229 14.16 18.40 13.10
CA ALA A 229 15.46 18.78 12.57
C ALA A 229 15.47 20.22 12.04
N ARG A 230 14.37 20.65 11.37
CA ARG A 230 14.21 22.04 10.92
C ARG A 230 14.17 23.01 12.09
N GLU A 231 13.39 22.70 13.13
CA GLU A 231 13.28 23.57 14.31
C GLU A 231 14.63 23.68 15.05
N SER A 232 15.32 22.55 15.26
CA SER A 232 16.66 22.54 15.86
C SER A 232 17.65 23.36 15.03
N GLY A 233 17.63 23.21 13.70
CA GLY A 233 18.50 23.99 12.81
C GLY A 233 18.25 25.49 12.88
N ILE A 234 16.99 25.92 13.05
CA ILE A 234 16.65 27.34 13.25
C ILE A 234 17.20 27.86 14.59
N GLN A 235 17.14 27.06 15.65
CA GLN A 235 17.66 27.45 16.97
C GLN A 235 19.19 27.56 16.98
N ASP A 236 19.89 26.58 16.39
CA ASP A 236 21.34 26.59 16.28
C ASP A 236 21.83 27.82 15.48
N GLU A 237 21.13 28.15 14.39
CA GLU A 237 21.42 29.34 13.59
C GLU A 237 21.23 30.63 14.39
N ARG A 238 20.15 30.73 15.18
CA ARG A 238 19.91 31.87 16.08
C ARG A 238 20.99 32.00 17.14
N GLN A 239 21.41 30.89 17.73
CA GLN A 239 22.47 30.87 18.75
C GLN A 239 23.80 31.34 18.16
N ARG A 240 24.17 30.84 16.97
CA ARG A 240 25.40 31.24 16.29
C ARG A 240 25.38 32.73 15.94
N LEU A 241 24.28 33.21 15.36
CA LEU A 241 24.07 34.63 15.06
C LEU A 241 24.18 35.49 16.32
N ALA A 242 23.55 35.11 17.43
CA ALA A 242 23.63 35.86 18.67
C ALA A 242 25.08 36.02 19.16
N GLY A 243 25.91 34.97 19.01
CA GLY A 243 27.35 35.02 19.28
C GLY A 243 28.09 36.00 18.36
N GLU A 244 27.95 35.85 17.04
CA GLU A 244 28.59 36.73 16.04
C GLU A 244 28.23 38.22 16.25
N ILE A 245 26.98 38.49 16.63
CA ILE A 245 26.50 39.84 16.94
C ILE A 245 27.13 40.35 18.22
N HIS A 246 27.16 39.55 19.28
CA HIS A 246 27.77 39.93 20.55
C HIS A 246 29.25 40.31 20.37
N ASP A 247 29.99 39.51 19.61
CA ASP A 247 31.42 39.75 19.34
C ASP A 247 31.64 41.06 18.57
N THR A 248 30.82 41.31 17.54
CA THR A 248 30.90 42.53 16.73
C THR A 248 30.57 43.78 17.55
N LEU A 249 29.54 43.70 18.41
CA LEU A 249 29.17 44.79 19.32
C LEU A 249 30.26 45.04 20.36
N ALA A 250 30.84 43.98 20.94
CA ALA A 250 31.92 44.08 21.90
C ALA A 250 33.16 44.76 21.29
N GLN A 251 33.54 44.39 20.06
CA GLN A 251 34.63 45.03 19.32
C GLN A 251 34.34 46.51 19.02
N GLY A 252 33.13 46.83 18.53
CA GLY A 252 32.73 48.21 18.26
C GLY A 252 32.80 49.09 19.50
N LEU A 253 32.26 48.61 20.63
CA LEU A 253 32.30 49.30 21.91
C LEU A 253 33.73 49.48 22.44
N ALA A 254 34.58 48.46 22.36
CA ALA A 254 35.98 48.55 22.76
C ALA A 254 36.75 49.61 21.95
N GLY A 255 36.50 49.68 20.64
CA GLY A 255 37.10 50.70 19.77
C GLY A 255 36.63 52.12 20.12
N ILE A 256 35.33 52.31 20.42
CA ILE A 256 34.79 53.61 20.86
C ILE A 256 35.44 54.03 22.18
N ILE A 257 35.50 53.13 23.17
CA ILE A 257 36.12 53.41 24.47
C ILE A 257 37.59 53.80 24.30
N THR A 258 38.33 53.07 23.46
CA THR A 258 39.76 53.36 23.20
C THR A 258 39.96 54.74 22.59
N GLN A 259 39.13 55.15 21.63
CA GLN A 259 39.21 56.48 21.02
C GLN A 259 38.82 57.59 22.00
N LEU A 260 37.83 57.37 22.85
CA LEU A 260 37.46 58.34 23.89
C LEU A 260 38.57 58.50 24.95
N GLN A 261 39.23 57.41 25.36
CA GLN A 261 40.40 57.47 26.25
C GLN A 261 41.59 58.21 25.62
N ALA A 262 41.79 58.06 24.30
CA ALA A 262 42.80 58.83 23.58
C ALA A 262 42.46 60.33 23.57
N ALA A 263 41.18 60.68 23.36
CA ALA A 263 40.72 62.07 23.43
C ALA A 263 40.94 62.70 24.81
N GLU A 264 40.66 61.98 25.90
CA GLU A 264 40.92 62.46 27.27
C GLU A 264 42.40 62.76 27.53
N ARG A 265 43.31 61.93 26.98
CA ARG A 265 44.76 62.10 27.17
C ARG A 265 45.34 63.22 26.29
N SER A 266 44.70 63.54 25.17
CA SER A 266 45.13 64.59 24.23
C SER A 266 44.53 65.97 24.53
N ALA A 267 43.93 66.19 25.70
CA ALA A 267 43.20 67.42 26.04
C ALA A 267 44.03 68.73 25.97
N ASN A 268 45.36 68.64 26.03
CA ASN A 268 46.27 69.79 25.97
C ASN A 268 46.89 70.03 24.57
N VAL A 269 46.56 69.22 23.56
CA VAL A 269 47.06 69.34 22.19
C VAL A 269 45.92 69.79 21.27
N GLN A 270 46.06 70.98 20.69
CA GLN A 270 44.99 71.62 19.93
C GLN A 270 44.62 70.79 18.68
N GLY A 271 43.37 70.32 18.60
CA GLY A 271 42.80 69.56 17.48
C GLY A 271 42.89 68.03 17.56
N GLU A 272 43.76 67.45 18.39
CA GLU A 272 43.88 65.98 18.52
C GLU A 272 42.68 65.35 19.24
N ALA A 273 42.22 65.97 20.34
CA ALA A 273 41.06 65.48 21.08
C ALA A 273 39.78 65.49 20.22
N GLU A 274 39.58 66.53 19.39
CA GLU A 274 38.46 66.64 18.46
C GLU A 274 38.49 65.55 17.38
N SER A 275 39.69 65.21 16.88
CA SER A 275 39.88 64.12 15.91
C SER A 275 39.49 62.76 16.50
N HIS A 276 39.96 62.44 17.72
CA HIS A 276 39.63 61.19 18.41
C HIS A 276 38.12 61.07 18.70
N VAL A 277 37.46 62.16 19.12
CA VAL A 277 36.00 62.18 19.31
C VAL A 277 35.27 61.97 17.98
N ALA A 278 35.74 62.57 16.89
CA ALA A 278 35.14 62.35 15.56
C ALA A 278 35.28 60.90 15.09
N VAL A 279 36.42 60.25 15.36
CA VAL A 279 36.62 58.82 15.08
C VAL A 279 35.68 57.96 15.95
N ALA A 280 35.59 58.23 17.25
CA ALA A 280 34.69 57.52 18.16
C ALA A 280 33.22 57.61 17.71
N LEU A 281 32.78 58.81 17.28
CA LEU A 281 31.42 59.03 16.79
C LEU A 281 31.14 58.25 15.48
N ARG A 282 32.12 58.17 14.57
CA ARG A 282 32.00 57.34 13.36
C ARG A 282 31.91 55.85 13.71
N LEU A 283 32.74 55.38 14.64
CA LEU A 283 32.72 53.99 15.11
C LEU A 283 31.40 53.63 15.81
N ALA A 284 30.83 54.54 16.59
CA ALA A 284 29.53 54.38 17.22
C ALA A 284 28.39 54.28 16.20
N ARG A 285 28.40 55.14 15.18
CA ARG A 285 27.41 55.11 14.09
C ARG A 285 27.50 53.81 13.27
N SER A 286 28.71 53.38 12.92
CA SER A 286 28.89 52.12 12.17
C SER A 286 28.48 50.91 13.00
N SER A 287 28.86 50.84 14.27
CA SER A 287 28.51 49.74 15.19
C SER A 287 27.00 49.67 15.44
N LEU A 288 26.31 50.81 15.57
CA LEU A 288 24.85 50.85 15.72
C LEU A 288 24.12 50.42 14.44
N ALA A 289 24.62 50.82 13.27
CA ALA A 289 24.07 50.38 11.99
C ALA A 289 24.21 48.85 11.84
N GLU A 290 25.36 48.31 12.20
CA GLU A 290 25.65 46.88 12.21
C GLU A 290 24.75 46.11 13.19
N ALA A 291 24.61 46.60 14.43
CA ALA A 291 23.69 46.07 15.42
C ALA A 291 22.25 45.94 14.89
N ARG A 292 21.75 47.01 14.26
CA ARG A 292 20.39 47.07 13.72
C ARG A 292 20.20 46.10 12.55
N ARG A 293 21.21 45.95 11.67
CA ARG A 293 21.19 44.96 10.58
C ARG A 293 21.13 43.55 11.12
N SER A 294 22.00 43.25 12.08
CA SER A 294 22.08 41.96 12.75
C SER A 294 20.80 41.53 13.46
N VAL A 295 20.14 42.46 14.18
CA VAL A 295 18.83 42.21 14.80
C VAL A 295 17.73 42.01 13.74
N ARG A 296 17.79 42.74 12.62
CA ARG A 296 16.86 42.53 11.49
C ARG A 296 17.06 41.16 10.82
N ALA A 297 18.28 40.63 10.78
CA ALA A 297 18.57 39.28 10.29
C ALA A 297 18.07 38.18 11.25
N LEU A 298 17.94 38.47 12.55
CA LEU A 298 17.37 37.58 13.57
C LEU A 298 15.84 37.61 13.64
N ALA A 299 15.20 38.71 13.19
CA ALA A 299 13.75 38.77 13.07
C ALA A 299 13.27 37.68 12.11
N PRO A 300 12.11 37.03 12.33
CA PRO A 300 11.59 36.00 11.43
C PRO A 300 11.51 36.57 10.01
N GLY A 301 12.48 36.22 9.18
CA GLY A 301 12.71 36.86 7.89
C GLY A 301 11.55 36.61 6.94
N GLU A 302 11.38 37.48 5.97
CA GLU A 302 10.32 37.41 4.95
C GLU A 302 10.36 36.09 4.14
N LEU A 303 11.50 35.38 4.12
CA LEU A 303 11.61 34.00 3.61
C LEU A 303 10.77 32.96 4.38
N GLY A 304 10.32 33.26 5.61
CA GLY A 304 9.39 32.40 6.34
C GLY A 304 8.01 32.28 5.68
N ARG A 305 7.68 33.20 4.76
CA ARG A 305 6.40 33.25 4.03
C ARG A 305 6.52 33.39 2.50
N ALA A 306 7.65 33.89 1.99
CA ALA A 306 7.87 34.17 0.56
C ALA A 306 8.99 33.30 -0.03
N GLN A 307 8.91 32.98 -1.33
CA GLN A 307 9.98 32.25 -2.02
C GLN A 307 11.22 33.15 -2.21
N LEU A 308 12.41 32.55 -2.32
CA LEU A 308 13.69 33.27 -2.49
C LEU A 308 13.64 34.42 -3.53
N PRO A 309 13.06 34.24 -4.74
CA PRO A 309 12.92 35.32 -5.72
C PRO A 309 12.19 36.57 -5.18
N ASP A 310 11.10 36.37 -4.44
CA ASP A 310 10.28 37.45 -3.90
C ASP A 310 11.00 38.16 -2.74
N ALA A 311 11.72 37.38 -1.93
CA ALA A 311 12.56 37.91 -0.87
C ALA A 311 13.68 38.80 -1.43
N LEU A 312 14.35 38.38 -2.51
CA LEU A 312 15.39 39.18 -3.18
C LEU A 312 14.85 40.48 -3.79
N ARG A 313 13.66 40.46 -4.40
CA ARG A 313 12.99 41.68 -4.89
C ARG A 313 12.72 42.66 -3.76
N THR A 314 12.16 42.17 -2.65
CA THR A 314 11.85 43.00 -1.47
C THR A 314 13.11 43.60 -0.84
N LEU A 315 14.19 42.82 -0.76
CA LEU A 315 15.51 43.29 -0.30
C LEU A 315 16.03 44.42 -1.20
N ALA A 316 15.98 44.23 -2.53
CA ALA A 316 16.47 45.21 -3.50
C ALA A 316 15.66 46.51 -3.48
N GLU A 317 14.34 46.44 -3.38
CA GLU A 317 13.46 47.62 -3.27
C GLU A 317 13.79 48.45 -2.03
N ARG A 318 13.94 47.82 -0.87
CA ARG A 318 14.29 48.51 0.38
C ARG A 318 15.68 49.12 0.32
N TRP A 319 16.67 48.37 -0.15
CA TRP A 319 18.02 48.88 -0.28
C TRP A 319 18.06 50.08 -1.24
N SER A 320 17.31 50.03 -2.34
CA SER A 320 17.23 51.14 -3.30
C SER A 320 16.60 52.40 -2.69
N GLN A 321 15.60 52.24 -1.82
CA GLN A 321 15.01 53.36 -1.06
C GLN A 321 15.98 53.96 -0.05
N ASP A 322 16.75 53.12 0.65
CA ASP A 322 17.68 53.56 1.70
C ASP A 322 18.91 54.28 1.11
N GLU A 323 19.46 53.78 0.00
CA GLU A 323 20.73 54.28 -0.59
C GLU A 323 20.53 55.24 -1.78
N GLY A 324 19.30 55.36 -2.32
CA GLY A 324 18.99 56.23 -3.46
C GLY A 324 19.56 55.76 -4.81
N VAL A 325 20.07 54.52 -4.88
CA VAL A 325 20.64 53.91 -6.09
C VAL A 325 19.68 52.83 -6.64
N PRO A 326 19.35 52.82 -7.94
CA PRO A 326 18.45 51.83 -8.51
C PRO A 326 19.09 50.43 -8.58
N VAL A 327 18.36 49.42 -8.07
CA VAL A 327 18.70 47.99 -8.18
C VAL A 327 17.71 47.27 -9.08
N GLN A 328 18.19 46.55 -10.08
CA GLN A 328 17.36 45.65 -10.89
C GLN A 328 17.57 44.20 -10.49
N VAL A 329 16.49 43.48 -10.21
CA VAL A 329 16.50 42.03 -9.91
C VAL A 329 15.98 41.26 -11.11
N GLU A 330 16.81 40.36 -11.63
CA GLU A 330 16.48 39.47 -12.75
C GLU A 330 16.53 38.01 -12.28
N VAL A 331 15.49 37.25 -12.60
CA VAL A 331 15.42 35.81 -12.30
C VAL A 331 15.29 35.07 -13.60
N THR A 332 16.25 34.18 -13.86
CA THR A 332 16.41 33.42 -15.09
C THR A 332 16.43 31.93 -14.74
N GLY A 333 16.18 31.06 -15.72
CA GLY A 333 16.20 29.60 -15.51
C GLY A 333 14.90 29.02 -14.94
N ILE A 334 14.94 27.70 -14.69
CA ILE A 334 13.83 26.94 -14.09
C ILE A 334 14.13 26.76 -12.61
N GLN A 335 13.20 27.16 -11.75
CA GLN A 335 13.33 27.04 -10.31
C GLN A 335 13.47 25.57 -9.90
N LEU A 336 14.65 25.20 -9.40
CA LEU A 336 14.91 23.90 -8.82
C LEU A 336 14.60 23.94 -7.31
N PRO A 337 14.01 22.88 -6.73
CA PRO A 337 13.84 22.78 -5.29
C PRO A 337 15.22 22.70 -4.63
N ILE A 338 15.64 23.79 -4.00
CA ILE A 338 16.88 23.89 -3.22
C ILE A 338 16.57 23.80 -1.73
N SER A 339 17.55 23.35 -0.93
CA SER A 339 17.33 23.23 0.50
C SER A 339 17.08 24.60 1.13
N PRO A 340 16.24 24.73 2.17
CA PRO A 340 16.01 26.00 2.86
C PRO A 340 17.30 26.66 3.35
N ALA A 341 18.33 25.87 3.70
CA ALA A 341 19.64 26.40 4.11
C ALA A 341 20.37 27.09 2.94
N ILE A 342 20.22 26.60 1.71
CA ILE A 342 20.78 27.21 0.51
C ILE A 342 20.04 28.50 0.18
N GLU A 343 18.72 28.52 0.28
CA GLU A 343 17.92 29.75 0.06
C GLU A 343 18.34 30.87 1.02
N VAL A 344 18.47 30.54 2.31
CA VAL A 344 18.94 31.50 3.32
C VAL A 344 20.37 31.98 3.01
N SER A 345 21.25 31.07 2.59
CA SER A 345 22.63 31.41 2.24
C SER A 345 22.70 32.36 1.05
N LEU A 346 21.96 32.08 -0.03
CA LEU A 346 21.89 32.95 -1.22
C LEU A 346 21.32 34.33 -0.88
N PHE A 347 20.28 34.38 -0.06
CA PHE A 347 19.71 35.64 0.41
C PHE A 347 20.74 36.47 1.20
N ARG A 348 21.53 35.84 2.07
CA ARG A 348 22.61 36.53 2.80
C ARG A 348 23.72 37.02 1.88
N VAL A 349 24.11 36.22 0.88
CA VAL A 349 25.11 36.64 -0.12
C VAL A 349 24.65 37.89 -0.85
N ALA A 350 23.37 37.94 -1.27
CA ALA A 350 22.78 39.12 -1.88
C ALA A 350 22.81 40.35 -0.96
N GLN A 351 22.43 40.17 0.30
CA GLN A 351 22.43 41.25 1.31
C GLN A 351 23.84 41.81 1.55
N GLU A 352 24.83 40.95 1.71
CA GLU A 352 26.21 41.36 1.95
C GLU A 352 26.83 42.01 0.70
N ALA A 353 26.53 41.49 -0.49
CA ALA A 353 26.96 42.08 -1.75
C ALA A 353 26.42 43.50 -1.92
N LEU A 354 25.12 43.74 -1.68
CA LEU A 354 24.53 45.07 -1.70
C LEU A 354 25.12 46.00 -0.65
N THR A 355 25.46 45.47 0.53
CA THR A 355 26.15 46.22 1.59
C THR A 355 27.54 46.66 1.15
N ASN A 356 28.29 45.78 0.50
CA ASN A 356 29.61 46.10 -0.02
C ASN A 356 29.55 47.15 -1.13
N VAL A 357 28.52 47.09 -1.98
CA VAL A 357 28.26 48.13 -2.99
C VAL A 357 28.05 49.50 -2.33
N ALA A 358 27.18 49.58 -1.32
CA ALA A 358 26.91 50.83 -0.61
C ALA A 358 28.17 51.41 0.07
N LYS A 359 29.00 50.54 0.66
CA LYS A 359 30.21 50.98 1.38
C LYS A 359 31.39 51.36 0.48
N HIS A 360 31.50 50.74 -0.70
CA HIS A 360 32.78 50.73 -1.43
C HIS A 360 32.70 51.03 -2.93
N ALA A 361 31.54 50.90 -3.58
CA ALA A 361 31.48 50.86 -5.04
C ALA A 361 31.17 52.20 -5.72
N GLU A 362 30.66 53.21 -5.01
CA GLU A 362 30.17 54.49 -5.58
C GLU A 362 29.27 54.27 -6.83
N ALA A 363 28.47 53.21 -6.80
CA ALA A 363 27.74 52.74 -7.97
C ALA A 363 26.52 53.63 -8.28
N SER A 364 26.31 53.96 -9.55
CA SER A 364 25.11 54.67 -10.03
C SER A 364 23.96 53.73 -10.42
N ARG A 365 24.23 52.42 -10.54
CA ARG A 365 23.24 51.36 -10.81
C ARG A 365 23.76 50.00 -10.33
N VAL A 366 22.87 49.13 -9.88
CA VAL A 366 23.18 47.76 -9.45
C VAL A 366 22.27 46.74 -10.16
N GLY A 367 22.82 45.59 -10.54
CA GLY A 367 22.07 44.45 -11.07
C GLY A 367 22.27 43.22 -10.20
N LEU A 368 21.18 42.50 -9.91
CA LEU A 368 21.19 41.26 -9.15
C LEU A 368 20.48 40.17 -9.96
N THR A 369 21.21 39.12 -10.31
CA THR A 369 20.69 38.02 -11.15
C THR A 369 20.69 36.71 -10.37
N LEU A 370 19.55 36.02 -10.39
CA LEU A 370 19.39 34.64 -9.94
C LEU A 370 19.15 33.76 -11.18
N SER A 371 19.87 32.66 -11.33
CA SER A 371 19.86 31.81 -12.54
C SER A 371 19.67 30.34 -12.25
#